data_AF-A0A5B2VRQ0-F1
#
_entry.id   AF-A0A5B2VRQ0-F1
#
_cell.length_a   1.000
_cell.length_b   1.000
_cell.length_c   1.000
_cell.angle_alpha   90.00
_cell.angle_beta   90.00
_cell.angle_gamma   90.00
#
_symmetry.space_group_name_H-M   'P 1'
#
loop_
_entity.id
_entity.type
_entity.pdbx_description
1 polymer ?
#
loop_
_entity_poly.entity_id
_entity_poly.type
_entity_poly.pdbx_seq_one_letter_code
_entity_poly.pdbx_strand_id
1 'polypeptide(L)'
;MRSLLICVFIIGVASTRSNAQAFLKTEYFGTSGYQMTEGDSSRRIGNSKGSAIVYQAGINIPLSKKLNELNRPTMWSIGVGGAYVGLNNKNFTAPLVVDKVLNIGVSLNYQRPLNDRWSLRTGVGGGIFMPTTDLSQIRFKNVLGSVSAVFIRHLKPNLDLGGGLALNNSFGFPMLFPAFYLNWRTSGRYSVQASLRDGLEVSAGYQFNTNFKLNLVMEVNGQMALLEQEGKDKIFTHQYVVFGLRPEIKLGKRVTIPLTFGLNATRTAQITDRSLKTIFQDKGYSFRGSLYAGAGLQFRF
;
A
#
# COMPACT_ATOMS: atom_id res chain seq x y z
N MET A 1 20.00 -10.13 21.14
CA MET A 1 19.55 -11.44 20.58
C MET A 1 18.39 -11.30 19.58
N ARG A 2 17.33 -10.51 19.82
CA ARG A 2 16.21 -10.33 18.86
C ARG A 2 16.61 -9.72 17.51
N SER A 3 17.51 -8.73 17.49
CA SER A 3 18.02 -8.12 16.24
C SER A 3 18.92 -9.08 15.43
N LEU A 4 19.59 -10.02 16.11
CA LEU A 4 20.45 -11.01 15.47
C LEU A 4 19.60 -12.06 14.72
N LEU A 5 18.46 -12.46 15.28
CA LEU A 5 17.51 -13.39 14.65
C LEU A 5 16.86 -12.81 13.39
N ILE A 6 16.56 -11.51 13.37
CA ILE A 6 16.05 -10.82 12.18
C ILE A 6 17.13 -10.79 11.09
N CYS A 7 18.38 -10.48 11.44
CA CYS A 7 19.48 -10.54 10.50
C CYS A 7 19.74 -11.97 9.99
N VAL A 8 19.68 -12.99 10.86
CA VAL A 8 19.85 -14.40 10.47
C VAL A 8 18.69 -14.89 9.60
N PHE A 9 17.46 -14.44 9.83
CA PHE A 9 16.32 -14.75 8.96
C PHE A 9 16.48 -14.07 7.59
N ILE A 10 16.87 -12.79 7.54
CA ILE A 10 17.13 -12.07 6.28
C ILE A 10 18.29 -12.71 5.50
N ILE A 11 19.35 -13.14 6.18
CA ILE A 11 20.49 -13.88 5.58
C ILE A 11 20.06 -15.29 5.13
N GLY A 12 19.15 -15.94 5.86
CA GLY A 12 18.59 -17.24 5.53
C GLY A 12 17.67 -17.24 4.29
N VAL A 13 16.96 -16.14 4.01
CA VAL A 13 16.23 -16.01 2.74
C VAL A 13 17.19 -15.63 1.59
N ALA A 14 18.25 -14.87 1.89
CA ALA A 14 19.28 -14.47 0.93
C ALA A 14 20.19 -15.61 0.43
N SER A 15 20.18 -16.78 1.08
CA SER A 15 20.99 -17.95 0.70
C SER A 15 20.35 -18.83 -0.38
N THR A 16 19.12 -18.53 -0.81
CA THR A 16 18.49 -19.20 -1.96
C THR A 16 18.72 -18.40 -3.23
N ARG A 17 18.96 -19.05 -4.38
CA ARG A 17 18.97 -18.42 -5.72
C ARG A 17 17.57 -17.90 -6.14
N SER A 18 16.75 -17.45 -5.19
CA SER A 18 15.43 -16.87 -5.44
C SER A 18 15.60 -15.39 -5.76
N ASN A 19 14.87 -14.86 -6.75
CA ASN A 19 14.85 -13.43 -7.06
C ASN A 19 13.86 -12.71 -6.13
N ALA A 20 14.12 -12.73 -4.84
CA ALA A 20 13.23 -12.16 -3.84
C ALA A 20 13.39 -10.63 -3.78
N GLN A 21 12.31 -9.97 -3.38
CA GLN A 21 12.29 -8.52 -3.20
C GLN A 21 11.76 -8.23 -1.81
N ALA A 22 12.50 -7.44 -1.04
CA ALA A 22 12.06 -6.98 0.28
C ALA A 22 12.09 -5.45 0.33
N PHE A 23 11.21 -4.87 1.14
CA PHE A 23 11.24 -3.43 1.40
C PHE A 23 10.94 -3.12 2.86
N LEU A 24 11.47 -1.98 3.30
CA LEU A 24 11.14 -1.28 4.53
C LEU A 24 10.81 0.17 4.16
N LYS A 25 9.79 0.75 4.76
CA LYS A 25 9.39 2.15 4.55
C LYS A 25 8.97 2.76 5.88
N THR A 26 9.45 3.96 6.17
CA THR A 26 8.97 4.79 7.27
C THR A 26 8.46 6.10 6.69
N GLU A 27 7.34 6.59 7.20
CA GLU A 27 6.67 7.79 6.71
C GLU A 27 6.20 8.63 7.89
N TYR A 28 6.37 9.94 7.80
CA TYR A 28 5.94 10.91 8.79
C TYR A 28 5.02 11.94 8.14
N PHE A 29 3.88 12.16 8.78
CA PHE A 29 2.86 13.14 8.40
C PHE A 29 2.81 14.22 9.47
N GLY A 30 3.11 15.45 9.10
CA GLY A 30 3.06 16.61 9.99
C GLY A 30 1.67 16.85 10.57
N THR A 31 1.63 17.60 11.68
CA THR A 31 0.37 17.93 12.35
C THR A 31 -0.50 18.82 11.47
N SER A 32 -1.73 18.41 11.23
CA SER A 32 -2.74 19.23 10.55
C SER A 32 -4.10 19.16 11.26
N GLY A 33 -4.98 20.12 10.93
CA GLY A 33 -6.33 20.18 11.49
C GLY A 33 -7.26 19.15 10.88
N TYR A 34 -8.20 18.66 11.69
CA TYR A 34 -9.23 17.72 11.27
C TYR A 34 -10.47 18.46 10.75
N GLN A 35 -11.06 17.95 9.68
CA GLN A 35 -12.22 18.56 9.02
C GLN A 35 -13.23 17.50 8.59
N MET A 36 -14.47 17.96 8.46
CA MET A 36 -15.59 17.27 7.87
C MET A 36 -15.89 17.91 6.51
N THR A 37 -16.00 17.10 5.48
CA THR A 37 -16.44 17.53 4.14
C THR A 37 -17.83 16.96 3.90
N GLU A 38 -18.74 17.81 3.43
CA GLU A 38 -20.13 17.47 3.11
C GLU A 38 -20.54 18.25 1.86
N GLY A 39 -20.73 17.54 0.75
CA GLY A 39 -20.82 18.15 -0.58
C GLY A 39 -19.58 19.01 -0.89
N ASP A 40 -19.79 20.25 -1.33
CA ASP A 40 -18.71 21.20 -1.62
C ASP A 40 -18.18 21.95 -0.39
N SER A 41 -18.79 21.73 0.78
CA SER A 41 -18.43 22.45 2.01
C SER A 41 -17.43 21.67 2.85
N SER A 42 -16.41 22.37 3.37
CA SER A 42 -15.46 21.80 4.33
C SER A 42 -15.44 22.62 5.61
N ARG A 43 -15.69 21.97 6.75
CA ARG A 43 -15.77 22.60 8.07
C ARG A 43 -14.78 21.94 9.02
N ARG A 44 -13.98 22.75 9.73
CA ARG A 44 -13.08 22.24 10.78
C ARG A 44 -13.88 21.71 11.96
N ILE A 45 -13.41 20.62 12.55
CA ILE A 45 -14.01 20.06 13.76
C ILE A 45 -13.23 20.60 14.97
N GLY A 46 -13.75 21.68 15.55
CA GLY A 46 -13.15 22.34 16.71
C GLY A 46 -11.64 22.62 16.52
N ASN A 47 -10.87 22.33 17.57
CA ASN A 47 -9.41 22.45 17.58
C ASN A 47 -8.71 21.09 17.39
N SER A 48 -9.41 20.09 16.84
CA SER A 48 -8.88 18.75 16.62
C SER A 48 -7.75 18.75 15.60
N LYS A 49 -6.62 18.14 15.97
CA LYS A 49 -5.39 18.09 15.17
C LYS A 49 -4.74 16.73 15.27
N GLY A 50 -3.98 16.33 14.26
CA GLY A 50 -3.28 15.06 14.31
C GLY A 50 -2.10 14.96 13.37
N SER A 51 -1.07 14.24 13.82
CA SER A 51 0.06 13.77 13.02
C SER A 51 0.05 12.24 12.95
N ALA A 52 0.85 11.67 12.06
CA ALA A 52 0.96 10.23 11.93
C ALA A 52 2.40 9.80 11.64
N ILE A 53 2.76 8.60 12.09
CA ILE A 53 3.95 7.88 11.67
C ILE A 53 3.53 6.50 11.19
N VAL A 54 4.06 6.08 10.05
CA VAL A 54 3.78 4.78 9.43
C VAL A 54 5.10 4.03 9.26
N TYR A 55 5.12 2.78 9.69
CA TYR A 55 6.20 1.83 9.42
C TYR A 55 5.63 0.68 8.59
N GLN A 56 6.22 0.41 7.43
CA GLN A 56 5.80 -0.66 6.54
C GLN A 56 6.98 -1.56 6.19
N ALA A 57 6.69 -2.85 6.06
CA ALA A 57 7.66 -3.84 5.65
C ALA A 57 6.98 -4.89 4.79
N GLY A 58 7.71 -5.45 3.83
CA GLY A 58 7.20 -6.57 3.05
C GLY A 58 8.29 -7.32 2.32
N ILE A 59 7.98 -8.57 1.99
CA ILE A 59 8.82 -9.46 1.19
C ILE A 59 7.94 -10.19 0.18
N ASN A 60 8.42 -10.29 -1.06
CA ASN A 60 7.82 -11.10 -2.11
C ASN A 60 8.85 -12.10 -2.63
N ILE A 61 8.55 -13.39 -2.46
CA ILE A 61 9.42 -14.51 -2.78
C ILE A 61 8.81 -15.27 -3.96
N PRO A 62 9.46 -15.28 -5.14
CA PRO A 62 9.06 -16.16 -6.23
C PRO A 62 9.32 -17.62 -5.84
N LEU A 63 8.27 -18.45 -5.82
CA LEU A 63 8.34 -19.88 -5.54
C LEU A 63 8.71 -20.68 -6.79
N SER A 64 8.22 -20.23 -7.95
CA SER A 64 8.46 -20.84 -9.25
C SER A 64 8.48 -19.76 -10.31
N LYS A 65 9.37 -19.87 -11.29
CA LYS A 65 9.45 -18.94 -12.42
C LYS A 65 9.88 -19.69 -13.68
N LYS A 66 9.02 -19.69 -14.69
CA LYS A 66 9.31 -20.16 -16.06
C LYS A 66 9.06 -19.02 -17.02
N LEU A 67 9.96 -18.78 -17.96
CA LEU A 67 9.80 -17.76 -18.99
C LEU A 67 9.32 -18.43 -20.29
N ASN A 68 8.39 -17.79 -21.00
CA ASN A 68 8.10 -18.16 -22.39
C ASN A 68 9.07 -17.48 -23.37
N GLU A 69 8.92 -17.74 -24.66
CA GLU A 69 9.76 -17.16 -25.74
C GLU A 69 9.74 -15.62 -25.76
N LEU A 70 8.65 -15.00 -25.29
CA LEU A 70 8.49 -13.55 -25.18
C LEU A 70 8.98 -12.99 -23.83
N ASN A 71 9.78 -13.74 -23.07
CA ASN A 71 10.28 -13.38 -21.72
C ASN A 71 9.18 -13.07 -20.69
N ARG A 72 7.98 -13.62 -20.89
CA ARG A 72 6.85 -13.45 -19.95
C ARG A 72 6.87 -14.57 -18.91
N PRO A 73 6.77 -14.22 -17.62
CA PRO A 73 6.84 -15.21 -16.56
C PRO A 73 5.51 -15.94 -16.37
N THR A 74 5.57 -17.27 -16.37
CA THR A 74 4.68 -18.09 -15.54
C THR A 74 5.30 -18.18 -14.16
N MET A 75 4.67 -17.57 -13.16
CA MET A 75 5.26 -17.39 -11.83
C MET A 75 4.25 -17.62 -10.73
N TRP A 76 4.70 -18.35 -9.71
CA TRP A 76 4.09 -18.38 -8.39
C TRP A 76 4.94 -17.54 -7.45
N SER A 77 4.33 -16.70 -6.62
CA SER A 77 5.03 -15.95 -5.58
C SER A 77 4.21 -15.85 -4.30
N ILE A 78 4.90 -15.92 -3.16
CA ILE A 78 4.33 -15.62 -1.86
C ILE A 78 4.76 -14.22 -1.43
N GLY A 79 3.79 -13.42 -1.01
CA GLY A 79 4.00 -12.09 -0.46
C GLY A 79 3.63 -12.08 1.03
N VAL A 80 4.50 -11.54 1.86
CA VAL A 80 4.22 -11.28 3.28
C VAL A 80 4.49 -9.80 3.53
N GLY A 81 3.58 -9.12 4.21
CA GLY A 81 3.77 -7.70 4.51
C GLY A 81 2.97 -7.24 5.70
N GLY A 82 3.34 -6.09 6.23
CA GLY A 82 2.62 -5.46 7.31
C GLY A 82 2.93 -3.98 7.42
N ALA A 83 2.02 -3.28 8.09
CA ALA A 83 2.15 -1.87 8.40
C ALA A 83 1.71 -1.60 9.83
N TYR A 84 2.46 -0.78 10.54
CA TYR A 84 2.08 -0.19 11.82
C TYR A 84 1.93 1.32 11.65
N VAL A 85 0.82 1.86 12.12
CA VAL A 85 0.56 3.30 12.15
C VAL A 85 0.42 3.75 13.59
N GLY A 86 1.17 4.78 13.97
CA GLY A 86 0.92 5.57 15.17
C GLY A 86 0.27 6.90 14.80
N LEU A 87 -0.90 7.17 15.34
CA LEU A 87 -1.69 8.39 15.13
C LEU A 87 -1.64 9.21 16.42
N ASN A 88 -1.09 10.41 16.35
CA ASN A 88 -1.04 11.32 17.49
C ASN A 88 -2.15 12.35 17.35
N ASN A 89 -3.32 12.00 17.87
CA ASN A 89 -4.54 12.79 17.78
C ASN A 89 -4.72 13.63 19.05
N LYS A 90 -5.03 14.93 18.88
CA LYS A 90 -5.21 15.88 19.98
C LYS A 90 -6.53 16.61 19.87
N ASN A 91 -7.15 16.89 21.01
CA ASN A 91 -8.36 17.70 21.14
C ASN A 91 -9.58 17.10 20.39
N PHE A 92 -9.77 15.79 20.45
CA PHE A 92 -10.97 15.13 19.95
C PHE A 92 -11.97 14.97 21.10
N THR A 93 -13.20 15.44 20.92
CA THR A 93 -14.30 15.30 21.90
C THR A 93 -15.14 14.06 21.68
N ALA A 94 -14.97 13.39 20.52
CA ALA A 94 -15.66 12.16 20.14
C ALA A 94 -14.65 11.15 19.57
N PRO A 95 -14.92 9.83 19.69
CA PRO A 95 -14.07 8.76 19.18
C PRO A 95 -14.21 8.64 17.65
N LEU A 96 -13.69 9.63 16.93
CA LEU A 96 -13.74 9.71 15.46
C LEU A 96 -12.52 9.06 14.78
N VAL A 97 -11.46 8.84 15.56
CA VAL A 97 -10.16 8.34 15.10
C VAL A 97 -9.61 7.32 16.10
N VAL A 98 -8.73 6.45 15.63
CA VAL A 98 -7.98 5.51 16.48
C VAL A 98 -6.55 6.03 16.68
N ASP A 99 -5.86 5.54 17.71
CA ASP A 99 -4.48 5.95 18.00
C ASP A 99 -3.45 5.08 17.27
N LYS A 100 -3.82 3.86 16.90
CA LYS A 100 -2.90 2.88 16.32
C LYS A 100 -3.61 2.01 15.30
N VAL A 101 -2.88 1.57 14.29
CA VAL A 101 -3.34 0.57 13.32
C VAL A 101 -2.22 -0.45 13.11
N LEU A 102 -2.59 -1.74 13.12
CA LEU A 102 -1.70 -2.84 12.76
C LEU A 102 -2.33 -3.67 11.64
N ASN A 103 -1.62 -3.72 10.51
CA ASN A 103 -1.95 -4.55 9.36
C ASN A 103 -0.87 -5.62 9.22
N ILE A 104 -1.25 -6.89 9.10
CA ILE A 104 -0.34 -7.99 8.76
C ILE A 104 -1.06 -8.88 7.76
N GLY A 105 -0.43 -9.21 6.64
CA GLY A 105 -1.04 -10.01 5.60
C GLY A 105 -0.06 -10.94 4.88
N VAL A 106 -0.62 -12.00 4.31
CA VAL A 106 0.03 -12.96 3.44
C VAL A 106 -0.79 -13.13 2.16
N SER A 107 -0.11 -13.32 1.03
CA SER A 107 -0.75 -13.58 -0.26
C SER A 107 0.03 -14.59 -1.07
N LEU A 108 -0.70 -15.45 -1.79
CA LEU A 108 -0.20 -16.31 -2.84
C LEU A 108 -0.66 -15.72 -4.18
N ASN A 109 0.30 -15.45 -5.05
CA ASN A 109 0.07 -14.83 -6.34
C ASN A 109 0.50 -15.78 -7.45
N TYR A 110 -0.32 -15.87 -8.49
CA TYR A 110 -0.02 -16.61 -9.70
C TYR A 110 -0.18 -15.71 -10.91
N GLN A 111 0.78 -15.79 -11.83
CA GLN A 111 0.72 -15.08 -13.10
C GLN A 111 1.14 -16.02 -14.21
N ARG A 112 0.43 -16.03 -15.33
CA ARG A 112 0.80 -16.75 -16.55
C ARG A 112 0.48 -15.95 -17.81
N PRO A 113 1.31 -16.02 -18.86
CA PRO A 113 0.85 -15.65 -20.19
C PRO A 113 -0.25 -16.62 -20.65
N LEU A 114 -1.27 -16.09 -21.31
CA LEU A 114 -2.29 -16.88 -22.01
C LEU A 114 -1.97 -16.97 -23.51
N ASN A 115 -1.45 -15.89 -24.08
CA ASN A 115 -0.95 -15.80 -25.46
C ASN A 115 -0.01 -14.59 -25.59
N ASP A 116 0.33 -14.22 -26.81
CA ASP A 116 1.25 -13.13 -27.14
C ASP A 116 0.73 -11.73 -26.80
N ARG A 117 -0.55 -11.57 -26.44
CA ARG A 117 -1.12 -10.26 -26.06
C ARG A 117 -1.74 -10.26 -24.67
N TRP A 118 -2.00 -11.41 -24.08
CA TRP A 118 -2.73 -11.53 -22.83
C TRP A 118 -1.98 -12.35 -21.78
N SER A 119 -2.07 -11.89 -20.54
CA SER A 119 -1.68 -12.62 -19.34
C SER A 119 -2.84 -12.67 -18.35
N LEU A 120 -2.91 -13.76 -17.59
CA LEU A 120 -3.79 -13.88 -16.43
C LEU A 120 -2.95 -13.66 -15.18
N ARG A 121 -3.48 -12.87 -14.25
CA ARG A 121 -2.95 -12.73 -12.89
C ARG A 121 -4.05 -13.07 -11.90
N THR A 122 -3.76 -13.98 -10.99
CA THR A 122 -4.66 -14.34 -9.89
C THR A 122 -3.92 -14.20 -8.57
N GLY A 123 -4.65 -13.85 -7.52
CA GLY A 123 -4.10 -13.75 -6.19
C GLY A 123 -5.12 -14.20 -5.16
N VAL A 124 -4.66 -14.87 -4.12
CA VAL A 124 -5.43 -15.14 -2.91
C VAL A 124 -4.59 -14.68 -1.73
N GLY A 125 -5.21 -14.01 -0.78
CA GLY A 125 -4.50 -13.54 0.40
C GLY A 125 -5.45 -13.24 1.53
N GLY A 126 -4.86 -13.03 2.69
CA GLY A 126 -5.59 -12.61 3.86
C GLY A 126 -4.67 -12.04 4.92
N GLY A 127 -5.27 -11.36 5.88
CA GLY A 127 -4.52 -10.68 6.92
C GLY A 127 -5.39 -10.24 8.08
N ILE A 128 -4.73 -9.76 9.12
CA ILE A 128 -5.34 -9.13 10.27
C ILE A 128 -5.17 -7.61 10.19
N PHE A 129 -6.24 -6.90 10.54
CA PHE A 129 -6.34 -5.44 10.44
C PHE A 129 -6.95 -4.92 11.75
N MET A 130 -6.11 -4.40 12.64
CA MET A 130 -6.46 -4.18 14.04
C MET A 130 -6.21 -2.73 14.48
N PRO A 131 -7.02 -2.19 15.42
CA PRO A 131 -6.78 -0.89 16.05
C PRO A 131 -5.80 -0.97 17.24
N THR A 132 -5.10 -2.11 17.40
CA THR A 132 -4.20 -2.40 18.52
C THR A 132 -3.00 -3.20 18.04
N THR A 133 -1.90 -3.16 18.80
CA THR A 133 -0.71 -4.00 18.59
C THR A 133 -0.74 -5.28 19.42
N ASP A 134 -1.75 -5.47 20.26
CA ASP A 134 -1.91 -6.65 21.08
C ASP A 134 -2.54 -7.79 20.27
N LEU A 135 -1.69 -8.71 19.83
CA LEU A 135 -2.09 -9.87 19.04
C LEU A 135 -2.98 -10.85 19.82
N SER A 136 -3.03 -10.79 21.15
CA SER A 136 -3.95 -11.63 21.94
C SER A 136 -5.42 -11.25 21.72
N GLN A 137 -5.68 -10.02 21.25
CA GLN A 137 -7.03 -9.51 20.99
C GLN A 137 -7.53 -9.81 19.58
N ILE A 138 -6.81 -10.63 18.80
CA ILE A 138 -7.24 -11.03 17.45
C ILE A 138 -8.58 -11.76 17.56
N ARG A 139 -9.58 -11.24 16.84
CA ARG A 139 -10.87 -11.89 16.63
C ARG A 139 -11.08 -12.12 15.14
N PHE A 140 -11.97 -13.04 14.79
CA PHE A 140 -12.29 -13.34 13.39
C PHE A 140 -12.79 -12.11 12.62
N LYS A 141 -13.49 -11.19 13.30
CA LYS A 141 -13.93 -9.91 12.72
C LYS A 141 -12.77 -8.99 12.28
N ASN A 142 -11.55 -9.21 12.77
CA ASN A 142 -10.35 -8.48 12.35
C ASN A 142 -9.66 -9.09 11.13
N VAL A 143 -10.16 -10.21 10.61
CA VAL A 143 -9.57 -10.91 9.48
C VAL A 143 -10.21 -10.44 8.18
N LEU A 144 -9.36 -10.11 7.21
CA LEU A 144 -9.77 -9.90 5.82
C LEU A 144 -9.17 -10.96 4.92
N GLY A 145 -10.01 -11.53 4.05
CA GLY A 145 -9.63 -12.38 2.96
C GLY A 145 -9.91 -11.67 1.64
N SER A 146 -9.05 -11.91 0.65
CA SER A 146 -9.19 -11.38 -0.69
C SER A 146 -8.77 -12.41 -1.74
N VAL A 147 -9.57 -12.56 -2.77
CA VAL A 147 -9.26 -13.34 -3.97
C VAL A 147 -9.42 -12.41 -5.17
N SER A 148 -8.51 -12.44 -6.13
CA SER A 148 -8.61 -11.64 -7.35
C SER A 148 -8.18 -12.41 -8.58
N ALA A 149 -8.78 -12.05 -9.71
CA ALA A 149 -8.42 -12.50 -11.03
C ALA A 149 -8.49 -11.32 -12.00
N VAL A 150 -7.38 -11.03 -12.68
CA VAL A 150 -7.22 -9.89 -13.59
C VAL A 150 -6.60 -10.37 -14.89
N PHE A 151 -7.25 -10.02 -16.00
CA PHE A 151 -6.70 -10.21 -17.34
C PHE A 151 -5.92 -8.96 -17.73
N ILE A 152 -4.68 -9.16 -18.14
CA ILE A 152 -3.73 -8.11 -18.49
C ILE A 152 -3.46 -8.20 -19.98
N ARG A 153 -3.76 -7.13 -20.71
CA ARG A 153 -3.42 -6.96 -22.11
C ARG A 153 -2.13 -6.15 -22.26
N HIS A 154 -1.17 -6.72 -22.97
CA HIS A 154 0.09 -6.09 -23.33
C HIS A 154 -0.13 -5.28 -24.62
N LEU A 155 -0.26 -3.95 -24.49
CA LEU A 155 -0.56 -3.08 -25.62
C LEU A 155 0.70 -2.60 -26.35
N LYS A 156 1.73 -2.27 -25.58
CA LYS A 156 3.06 -1.88 -26.06
C LYS A 156 4.12 -2.48 -25.13
N PRO A 157 5.40 -2.55 -25.54
CA PRO A 157 6.48 -3.03 -24.66
C PRO A 157 6.59 -2.28 -23.32
N ASN A 158 6.01 -1.07 -23.25
CA ASN A 158 6.00 -0.19 -22.09
C ASN A 158 4.61 0.07 -21.47
N LEU A 159 3.54 -0.58 -21.97
CA LEU A 159 2.17 -0.33 -21.52
C LEU A 159 1.38 -1.63 -21.41
N ASP A 160 0.97 -1.92 -20.17
CA ASP A 160 0.03 -2.97 -19.84
C ASP A 160 -1.24 -2.37 -19.22
N LEU A 161 -2.39 -2.82 -19.69
CA LEU A 161 -3.70 -2.49 -19.12
C LEU A 161 -4.45 -3.78 -18.81
N GLY A 162 -5.24 -3.79 -17.74
CA GLY A 162 -6.01 -4.96 -17.38
C GLY A 162 -7.25 -4.64 -16.57
N GLY A 163 -8.16 -5.61 -16.57
CA GLY A 163 -9.42 -5.57 -15.88
C GLY A 163 -9.79 -6.95 -15.37
N GLY A 164 -10.55 -6.99 -14.29
CA GLY A 164 -10.97 -8.22 -13.67
C GLY A 164 -11.82 -7.98 -12.44
N LEU A 165 -11.83 -8.97 -11.56
CA LEU A 165 -12.69 -9.00 -10.39
C LEU A 165 -11.87 -9.36 -9.15
N ALA A 166 -12.26 -8.77 -8.02
CA ALA A 166 -11.75 -9.11 -6.70
C ALA A 166 -12.91 -9.39 -5.75
N LEU A 167 -12.85 -10.50 -5.04
CA LEU A 167 -13.78 -10.84 -3.96
C LEU A 167 -13.06 -10.59 -2.62
N ASN A 168 -13.61 -9.73 -1.76
CA ASN A 168 -13.08 -9.53 -0.41
C ASN A 168 -14.21 -9.31 0.61
N ASN A 169 -13.89 -9.40 1.90
CA ASN A 169 -14.85 -9.24 3.00
C ASN A 169 -14.69 -7.90 3.75
N SER A 170 -14.13 -6.85 3.12
CA SER A 170 -13.90 -5.55 3.78
C SER A 170 -15.18 -4.94 4.36
N PHE A 171 -16.34 -5.18 3.75
CA PHE A 171 -17.66 -4.73 4.21
C PHE A 171 -18.41 -5.76 5.08
N GLY A 172 -17.71 -6.67 5.75
CA GLY A 172 -18.30 -7.59 6.73
C GLY A 172 -18.80 -8.90 6.15
N PHE A 173 -19.03 -8.97 4.84
CA PHE A 173 -19.37 -10.18 4.10
C PHE A 173 -18.63 -10.20 2.74
N PRO A 174 -18.41 -11.38 2.13
CA PRO A 174 -17.75 -11.48 0.83
C PRO A 174 -18.48 -10.70 -0.26
N MET A 175 -17.76 -9.84 -0.96
CA MET A 175 -18.31 -8.93 -1.96
C MET A 175 -17.37 -8.78 -3.15
N LEU A 176 -17.98 -8.69 -4.34
CA LEU A 176 -17.28 -8.63 -5.62
C LEU A 176 -17.05 -7.17 -6.03
N PHE A 177 -15.82 -6.84 -6.40
CA PHE A 177 -15.37 -5.51 -6.82
C PHE A 177 -14.69 -5.57 -8.18
N PRO A 178 -14.77 -4.49 -8.98
CA PRO A 178 -13.93 -4.36 -10.15
C PRO A 178 -12.46 -4.25 -9.72
N ALA A 179 -11.58 -4.94 -10.43
CA ALA A 179 -10.13 -4.87 -10.26
C ALA A 179 -9.50 -4.32 -11.53
N PHE A 180 -8.66 -3.29 -11.40
CA PHE A 180 -7.97 -2.66 -12.52
C PHE A 180 -6.47 -2.88 -12.42
N TYR A 181 -5.83 -2.96 -13.59
CA TYR A 181 -4.39 -3.05 -13.69
C TYR A 181 -3.87 -2.02 -14.71
N LEU A 182 -2.88 -1.25 -14.28
CA LEU A 182 -2.12 -0.33 -15.11
C LEU A 182 -0.65 -0.48 -14.75
N ASN A 183 0.17 -0.67 -15.77
CA ASN A 183 1.61 -0.57 -15.65
C ASN A 183 2.14 0.09 -16.93
N TRP A 184 2.51 1.37 -16.80
CA TRP A 184 3.10 2.15 -17.87
C TRP A 184 4.43 2.72 -17.42
N ARG A 185 5.48 2.57 -18.24
CA ARG A 185 6.81 3.11 -17.91
C ARG A 185 7.63 3.45 -19.14
N THR A 186 8.11 4.67 -19.27
CA THR A 186 9.07 5.03 -20.33
C THR A 186 10.50 4.61 -19.96
N SER A 187 11.30 4.32 -20.99
CA SER A 187 12.72 3.96 -20.88
C SER A 187 13.61 5.14 -21.28
N GLY A 188 14.73 5.33 -20.58
CA GLY A 188 15.72 6.36 -20.89
C GLY A 188 16.15 7.15 -19.66
N ARG A 189 16.89 8.25 -19.87
CA ARG A 189 17.30 9.18 -18.80
C ARG A 189 16.12 9.92 -18.18
N TYR A 190 15.07 10.18 -18.97
CA TYR A 190 13.79 10.66 -18.49
C TYR A 190 12.82 9.48 -18.38
N SER A 191 12.36 9.19 -17.17
CA SER A 191 11.44 8.10 -16.90
C SER A 191 10.13 8.64 -16.36
N VAL A 192 9.02 8.33 -17.03
CA VAL A 192 7.67 8.50 -16.49
C VAL A 192 7.12 7.13 -16.20
N GLN A 193 6.49 6.97 -15.04
CA GLN A 193 5.85 5.73 -14.62
C GLN A 193 4.47 6.03 -14.06
N ALA A 194 3.49 5.21 -14.44
CA ALA A 194 2.19 5.14 -13.80
C ALA A 194 1.86 3.67 -13.50
N SER A 195 1.49 3.37 -12.26
CA SER A 195 1.23 2.01 -11.77
C SER A 195 0.03 1.99 -10.84
N LEU A 196 -0.77 0.93 -10.94
CA LEU A 196 -1.86 0.61 -10.00
C LEU A 196 -1.56 -0.64 -9.15
N ARG A 197 -0.30 -1.12 -9.13
CA ARG A 197 0.06 -2.42 -8.52
C ARG A 197 -0.26 -2.52 -7.02
N ASP A 198 0.08 -1.49 -6.25
CA ASP A 198 -0.04 -1.46 -4.78
C ASP A 198 -0.77 -0.18 -4.32
N GLY A 199 -1.63 0.37 -5.19
CA GLY A 199 -2.15 1.73 -5.12
C GLY A 199 -1.74 2.55 -6.34
N LEU A 200 -2.27 3.77 -6.45
CA LEU A 200 -1.88 4.69 -7.53
C LEU A 200 -0.51 5.28 -7.22
N GLU A 201 0.48 4.96 -8.05
CA GLU A 201 1.80 5.58 -8.03
C GLU A 201 2.09 6.16 -9.41
N VAL A 202 2.26 7.47 -9.47
CA VAL A 202 2.71 8.20 -10.64
C VAL A 202 4.03 8.86 -10.31
N SER A 203 5.03 8.70 -11.18
CA SER A 203 6.31 9.38 -11.04
C SER A 203 6.86 9.87 -12.37
N ALA A 204 7.51 11.02 -12.34
CA ALA A 204 8.29 11.55 -13.45
C ALA A 204 9.68 11.87 -12.91
N GLY A 205 10.73 11.31 -13.52
CA GLY A 205 12.07 11.41 -12.96
C GLY A 205 13.17 11.47 -13.99
N TYR A 206 14.32 11.92 -13.52
CA TYR A 206 15.56 12.03 -14.27
C TYR A 206 16.66 11.19 -13.61
N GLN A 207 17.33 10.37 -14.42
CA GLN A 207 18.47 9.59 -13.99
C GLN A 207 19.76 10.39 -14.24
N PHE A 208 20.34 10.93 -13.18
CA PHE A 208 21.59 11.69 -13.26
C PHE A 208 22.80 10.79 -13.53
N ASN A 209 22.86 9.64 -12.86
CA ASN A 209 23.92 8.65 -13.04
C ASN A 209 23.42 7.24 -12.68
N THR A 210 24.32 6.25 -12.64
CA THR A 210 23.99 4.86 -12.30
C THR A 210 23.48 4.68 -10.86
N ASN A 211 23.86 5.57 -9.96
CA ASN A 211 23.64 5.47 -8.52
C ASN A 211 22.59 6.45 -7.99
N PHE A 212 22.17 7.43 -8.78
CA PHE A 212 21.27 8.49 -8.34
C PHE A 212 20.20 8.80 -9.39
N LYS A 213 18.95 8.77 -8.95
CA LYS A 213 17.76 9.16 -9.71
C LYS A 213 16.93 10.12 -8.87
N LEU A 214 16.37 11.15 -9.49
CA LEU A 214 15.41 12.03 -8.84
C LEU A 214 14.06 11.88 -9.50
N ASN A 215 13.00 11.69 -8.71
CA ASN A 215 11.64 11.63 -9.22
C ASN A 215 10.78 12.71 -8.55
N LEU A 216 9.85 13.29 -9.28
CA LEU A 216 8.63 13.87 -8.74
C LEU A 216 7.59 12.76 -8.65
N VAL A 217 6.96 12.58 -7.49
CA VAL A 217 6.05 11.46 -7.23
C VAL A 217 4.70 11.94 -6.74
N MET A 218 3.66 11.23 -7.15
CA MET A 218 2.32 11.26 -6.57
C MET A 218 1.95 9.82 -6.19
N GLU A 219 1.68 9.57 -4.91
CA GLU A 219 1.38 8.23 -4.39
C GLU A 219 0.08 8.28 -3.57
N VAL A 220 -0.83 7.33 -3.81
CA VAL A 220 -2.01 7.08 -2.99
C VAL A 220 -1.79 5.78 -2.24
N ASN A 221 -1.82 5.83 -0.92
CA ASN A 221 -1.59 4.68 -0.05
C ASN A 221 -2.50 4.75 1.19
N GLY A 222 -2.60 3.66 1.95
CA GLY A 222 -3.42 3.63 3.15
C GLY A 222 -3.35 2.34 3.95
N GLN A 223 -3.91 2.42 5.15
CA GLN A 223 -4.07 1.35 6.11
C GLN A 223 -5.50 1.39 6.66
N MET A 224 -5.91 0.33 7.35
CA MET A 224 -7.25 0.23 7.89
C MET A 224 -7.26 -0.64 9.13
N ALA A 225 -8.20 -0.39 10.03
CA ALA A 225 -8.45 -1.26 11.17
C ALA A 225 -9.91 -1.68 11.19
N LEU A 226 -10.15 -2.95 11.46
CA LEU A 226 -11.48 -3.46 11.74
C LEU A 226 -11.69 -3.42 13.24
N LEU A 227 -12.77 -2.80 13.68
CA LEU A 227 -13.05 -2.57 15.08
C LEU A 227 -14.54 -2.69 15.35
N GLU A 228 -14.88 -2.80 16.63
CA GLU A 228 -16.26 -2.68 17.08
C GLU A 228 -16.38 -1.37 17.85
N GLN A 229 -17.41 -0.61 17.55
CA GLN A 229 -17.74 0.61 18.27
C GLN A 229 -19.26 0.67 18.41
N GLU A 230 -19.74 0.85 19.64
CA GLU A 230 -21.17 0.89 19.96
C GLU A 230 -21.92 -0.38 19.51
N GLY A 231 -21.30 -1.56 19.69
CA GLY A 231 -21.90 -2.85 19.34
C GLY A 231 -22.01 -3.13 17.83
N LYS A 232 -21.41 -2.28 16.99
CA LYS A 232 -21.39 -2.44 15.53
C LYS A 232 -19.99 -2.65 14.99
N ASP A 233 -19.86 -3.53 14.00
CA ASP A 233 -18.63 -3.71 13.25
C ASP A 233 -18.38 -2.51 12.32
N LYS A 234 -17.29 -1.80 12.58
CA LYS A 234 -16.85 -0.62 11.85
C LYS A 234 -15.48 -0.84 11.21
N ILE A 235 -15.15 0.00 10.24
CA ILE A 235 -13.84 0.09 9.61
C ILE A 235 -13.28 1.49 9.83
N PHE A 236 -12.10 1.57 10.43
CA PHE A 236 -11.30 2.78 10.41
C PHE A 236 -10.44 2.78 9.15
N THR A 237 -10.52 3.83 8.36
CA THR A 237 -9.72 4.01 7.13
C THR A 237 -8.72 5.14 7.33
N HIS A 238 -7.44 4.84 7.14
CA HIS A 238 -6.35 5.79 7.06
C HIS A 238 -5.80 5.81 5.63
N GLN A 239 -6.19 6.78 4.81
CA GLN A 239 -5.75 6.86 3.40
C GLN A 239 -5.17 8.24 3.12
N TYR A 240 -4.10 8.31 2.37
CA TYR A 240 -3.42 9.58 2.08
C TYR A 240 -2.91 9.67 0.66
N VAL A 241 -2.79 10.92 0.19
CA VAL A 241 -2.19 11.27 -1.10
C VAL A 241 -0.91 12.06 -0.83
N VAL A 242 0.23 11.54 -1.26
CA VAL A 242 1.53 12.17 -1.14
C VAL A 242 1.94 12.76 -2.48
N PHE A 243 2.43 13.99 -2.46
CA PHE A 243 3.10 14.63 -3.59
C PHE A 243 4.47 15.13 -3.12
N GLY A 244 5.55 14.77 -3.81
CA GLY A 244 6.88 15.18 -3.38
C GLY A 244 8.03 14.82 -4.29
N LEU A 245 9.22 15.26 -3.91
CA LEU A 245 10.48 14.89 -4.55
C LEU A 245 11.03 13.63 -3.87
N ARG A 246 11.42 12.66 -4.70
CA ARG A 246 11.97 11.36 -4.29
C ARG A 246 13.33 11.13 -4.94
N PRO A 247 14.44 11.58 -4.32
CA PRO A 247 15.76 11.04 -4.61
C PRO A 247 15.83 9.55 -4.27
N GLU A 248 16.34 8.76 -5.21
CA GLU A 248 16.62 7.33 -5.08
C GLU A 248 18.13 7.11 -5.20
N ILE A 249 18.74 6.63 -4.11
CA ILE A 249 20.16 6.29 -4.05
C ILE A 249 20.30 4.78 -4.23
N LYS A 250 20.99 4.34 -5.27
CA LYS A 250 21.26 2.92 -5.56
C LYS A 250 22.65 2.56 -5.06
N LEU A 251 22.71 1.62 -4.13
CA LEU A 251 23.93 1.05 -3.59
C LEU A 251 24.17 -0.32 -4.26
N GLY A 252 25.07 -0.34 -5.24
CA GLY A 252 25.31 -1.51 -6.07
C GLY A 252 24.09 -1.92 -6.89
N LYS A 253 23.92 -3.23 -7.11
CA LYS A 253 22.82 -3.78 -7.93
C LYS A 253 21.59 -4.20 -7.13
N ARG A 254 21.70 -4.25 -5.80
CA ARG A 254 20.76 -4.95 -4.91
C ARG A 254 20.00 -4.04 -3.95
N VAL A 255 20.52 -2.85 -3.65
CA VAL A 255 19.95 -1.98 -2.62
C VAL A 255 19.57 -0.63 -3.21
N THR A 256 18.35 -0.15 -2.95
CA THR A 256 17.88 1.18 -3.32
C THR A 256 17.28 1.88 -2.09
N ILE A 257 17.65 3.14 -1.87
CA ILE A 257 17.21 3.98 -0.77
C ILE A 257 16.41 5.16 -1.35
N PRO A 258 15.08 5.06 -1.46
CA PRO A 258 14.23 6.20 -1.76
C PRO A 258 14.05 7.08 -0.51
N LEU A 259 14.35 8.37 -0.61
CA LEU A 259 13.95 9.38 0.38
C LEU A 259 12.91 10.25 -0.28
N THR A 260 11.78 10.55 0.36
CA THR A 260 10.71 11.38 -0.20
C THR A 260 10.45 12.56 0.72
N PHE A 261 10.44 13.77 0.17
CA PHE A 261 10.11 15.00 0.88
C PHE A 261 9.03 15.75 0.09
N GLY A 262 7.99 16.19 0.77
CA GLY A 262 6.90 16.89 0.11
C GLY A 262 5.72 17.15 1.02
N LEU A 263 4.52 17.00 0.46
CA LEU A 263 3.27 17.25 1.13
C LEU A 263 2.39 16.01 1.06
N ASN A 264 1.68 15.76 2.15
CA ASN A 264 0.43 15.01 2.12
C ASN A 264 -0.65 16.03 1.71
N ALA A 265 -1.40 15.78 0.63
CA ALA A 265 -2.47 16.65 0.17
C ALA A 265 -3.75 16.49 0.99
N THR A 266 -4.16 15.24 1.21
CA THR A 266 -5.28 14.86 2.06
C THR A 266 -4.96 13.56 2.76
N ARG A 267 -5.39 13.44 4.01
CA ARG A 267 -5.23 12.24 4.83
C ARG A 267 -6.56 11.89 5.49
N THR A 268 -7.34 11.06 4.81
CA THR A 268 -8.58 10.48 5.33
C THR A 268 -8.29 9.68 6.59
N ALA A 269 -9.06 9.94 7.63
CA ALA A 269 -8.99 9.24 8.91
C ALA A 269 -10.41 9.21 9.48
N GLN A 270 -11.14 8.15 9.16
CA GLN A 270 -12.57 8.08 9.48
C GLN A 270 -12.99 6.66 9.86
N ILE A 271 -13.93 6.58 10.80
CA ILE A 271 -14.59 5.34 11.21
C ILE A 271 -15.96 5.29 10.53
N THR A 272 -16.21 4.23 9.78
CA THR A 272 -17.48 4.04 9.08
C THR A 272 -18.04 2.64 9.29
N ASP A 273 -19.35 2.49 9.08
CA ASP A 273 -19.98 1.17 9.09
C ASP A 273 -19.47 0.33 7.93
N ARG A 274 -19.30 -0.97 8.16
CA ARG A 274 -18.96 -1.96 7.12
C ARG A 274 -20.18 -2.24 6.24
N SER A 275 -20.60 -1.25 5.46
CA SER A 275 -21.74 -1.32 4.55
C SER A 275 -21.47 -0.59 3.24
N LEU A 276 -22.05 -1.08 2.14
CA LEU A 276 -22.00 -0.40 0.83
C LEU A 276 -22.60 1.00 0.87
N LYS A 277 -23.60 1.23 1.73
CA LYS A 277 -24.25 2.53 1.87
C LYS A 277 -23.26 3.63 2.23
N THR A 278 -22.18 3.28 2.94
CA THR A 278 -21.10 4.18 3.32
C THR A 278 -20.39 4.79 2.11
N ILE A 279 -20.26 4.06 0.99
CA ILE A 279 -19.58 4.56 -0.23
C ILE A 279 -20.36 5.73 -0.84
N PHE A 280 -21.68 5.73 -0.68
CA PHE A 280 -22.58 6.75 -1.22
C PHE A 280 -22.90 7.85 -0.21
N GLN A 281 -22.17 7.93 0.91
CA GLN A 281 -22.32 9.03 1.86
C GLN A 281 -21.56 10.25 1.36
N ASP A 282 -22.23 11.40 1.33
CA ASP A 282 -21.63 12.69 0.96
C ASP A 282 -20.73 13.27 2.06
N LYS A 283 -20.65 12.60 3.21
CA LYS A 283 -19.93 13.04 4.40
C LYS A 283 -18.61 12.30 4.54
N GLY A 284 -17.49 13.03 4.51
CA GLY A 284 -16.15 12.49 4.69
C GLY A 284 -15.39 13.20 5.81
N TYR A 285 -14.47 12.48 6.45
CA TYR A 285 -13.60 13.06 7.47
C TYR A 285 -12.12 12.87 7.14
N SER A 286 -11.37 13.96 7.21
CA SER A 286 -9.95 13.96 6.85
C SER A 286 -9.15 14.98 7.64
N PHE A 287 -7.86 14.71 7.73
CA PHE A 287 -6.87 15.71 8.09
C PHE A 287 -6.48 16.50 6.84
N ARG A 288 -6.31 17.81 7.02
CA ARG A 288 -5.84 18.73 5.98
C ARG A 288 -4.43 18.37 5.53
N GLY A 289 -4.01 18.97 4.42
CA GLY A 289 -2.66 18.83 3.92
C GLY A 289 -1.59 19.23 4.96
N SER A 290 -0.48 18.51 4.96
CA SER A 290 0.62 18.65 5.90
C SER A 290 1.96 18.40 5.23
N LEU A 291 3.05 18.80 5.87
CA LEU A 291 4.38 18.32 5.50
C LEU A 291 4.43 16.79 5.56
N TYR A 292 5.19 16.20 4.66
CA TYR A 292 5.43 14.77 4.55
C TYR A 292 6.93 14.51 4.35
N ALA A 293 7.43 13.51 5.07
CA ALA A 293 8.77 12.97 4.87
C ALA A 293 8.71 11.45 4.95
N GLY A 294 9.43 10.76 4.08
CA GLY A 294 9.51 9.31 4.10
C GLY A 294 10.89 8.81 3.69
N ALA A 295 11.29 7.68 4.26
CA ALA A 295 12.51 6.98 3.89
C ALA A 295 12.16 5.51 3.65
N GLY A 296 12.68 4.96 2.57
CA GLY A 296 12.52 3.55 2.25
C GLY A 296 13.87 2.88 2.00
N LEU A 297 13.83 1.56 2.04
CA LEU A 297 14.95 0.69 1.77
C LEU A 297 14.40 -0.51 1.00
N GLN A 298 14.89 -0.72 -0.21
CA GLN A 298 14.48 -1.80 -1.09
C GLN A 298 15.66 -2.72 -1.34
N PHE A 299 15.45 -4.01 -1.15
CA PHE A 299 16.42 -5.07 -1.37
C PHE A 299 15.96 -6.00 -2.48
N ARG A 300 16.90 -6.38 -3.34
CA ARG A 300 16.76 -7.46 -4.32
C ARG A 300 17.89 -8.44 -4.09
N PHE A 301 17.57 -9.69 -3.81
CA PHE A 301 18.55 -10.76 -3.68
C PHE A 301 18.10 -11.97 -4.49
#